data_AF-A0A7T4YFM1-F1
#
_entry.id   AF-A0A7T4YFM1-F1
#
_cell.length_a   1.000
_cell.length_b   1.000
_cell.length_c   1.000
_cell.angle_alpha   90.00
_cell.angle_beta   90.00
_cell.angle_gamma   90.00
#
_symmetry.space_group_name_H-M   'P 1'
#
loop_
_entity.id
_entity.type
_entity.pdbx_description
1 polymer ?
#
loop_
_entity_poly.entity_id
_entity_poly.type
_entity_poly.pdbx_seq_one_letter_code
_entity_poly.pdbx_strand_id
1 'polypeptide(L)'
;MTDADATFGAVQAVDSATAQKYYEQGLAAEQACDRPAAVKAYQAAYTANPDDAEICFRLAYALDVVGEEDEALHLYEECIKADKPHLNALINLAIMYEDRNELSKAERCIRQVLATNPTHPRASLYIKDIIASKAMVIDDEAEKRNEKHMVLLDTPVTDFELSVRTRNALRKMNIRTLGDLLKVTEAELRSFKNFGDASLEEIKAMLAQKGLRLGQSVEQHQQAVKEQVYEQLAGSHGDNEMLGRPIADLNLSVRARKALALLNVSCIGDIVLKTEAELMGVKNFGMTSLLEIKEKLAEMGMGLRTLEG
;
A
#
# COMPACT_ATOMS: atom_id res chain seq x y z
N MET A 1 24.32 -14.85 14.91
CA MET A 1 23.24 -15.19 15.85
C MET A 1 23.07 -14.00 16.78
N THR A 2 22.25 -13.07 16.36
CA THR A 2 21.79 -11.92 17.15
C THR A 2 20.29 -12.09 17.25
N ASP A 3 19.82 -12.49 18.43
CA ASP A 3 18.40 -12.49 18.78
C ASP A 3 17.91 -11.04 18.78
N ALA A 4 17.03 -10.74 17.84
CA ALA A 4 16.25 -9.51 17.80
C ALA A 4 14.77 -9.89 17.82
N ASP A 5 14.32 -10.47 18.93
CA ASP A 5 12.90 -10.67 19.25
C ASP A 5 12.50 -9.63 20.30
N ALA A 6 12.28 -8.39 19.84
CA ALA A 6 11.72 -7.31 20.65
C ALA A 6 10.20 -7.47 20.79
N THR A 7 9.81 -8.42 21.64
CA THR A 7 8.76 -8.28 22.67
C THR A 7 7.61 -7.29 22.38
N PHE A 8 6.67 -7.67 21.50
CA PHE A 8 5.29 -7.23 21.63
C PHE A 8 4.62 -8.04 22.75
N GLY A 9 4.68 -7.55 23.98
CA GLY A 9 4.11 -8.30 25.09
C GLY A 9 4.24 -7.67 26.47
N ALA A 10 3.52 -6.59 26.73
CA ALA A 10 3.02 -6.28 28.06
C ALA A 10 1.81 -5.33 27.94
N VAL A 11 0.62 -5.82 28.27
CA VAL A 11 -0.54 -4.94 28.53
C VAL A 11 -0.21 -4.17 29.80
N GLN A 12 0.29 -2.94 29.66
CA GLN A 12 0.50 -2.06 30.81
C GLN A 12 -0.86 -1.79 31.47
N ALA A 13 -0.92 -1.93 32.79
CA ALA A 13 -2.11 -1.57 33.54
C ALA A 13 -2.34 -0.06 33.37
N VAL A 14 -3.52 0.30 32.84
CA VAL A 14 -3.93 1.69 32.70
C VAL A 14 -3.91 2.36 34.06
N ASP A 15 -3.05 3.36 34.24
CA ASP A 15 -2.95 4.17 35.44
C ASP A 15 -3.47 5.58 35.15
N SER A 16 -4.79 5.71 35.20
CA SER A 16 -5.48 6.96 34.89
C SER A 16 -5.08 8.11 35.84
N ALA A 17 -4.70 7.83 37.09
CA ALA A 17 -4.32 8.87 38.04
C ALA A 17 -2.95 9.44 37.71
N THR A 18 -1.99 8.57 37.38
CA THR A 18 -0.67 8.98 36.91
C THR A 18 -0.75 9.68 35.55
N ALA A 19 -1.59 9.18 34.64
CA ALA A 19 -1.83 9.80 33.33
C ALA A 19 -2.36 11.24 33.48
N GLN A 20 -3.38 11.44 34.32
CA GLN A 20 -3.96 12.76 34.58
C GLN A 20 -2.93 13.75 35.15
N LYS A 21 -2.07 13.30 36.06
CA LYS A 21 -1.00 14.14 36.62
C LYS A 21 -0.03 14.62 35.54
N TYR A 22 0.41 13.72 34.65
CA TYR A 22 1.31 14.10 33.55
C TYR A 22 0.60 14.96 32.50
N TYR A 23 -0.68 14.72 32.25
CA TYR A 23 -1.50 15.55 31.38
C TYR A 23 -1.59 17.00 31.88
N GLU A 24 -1.82 17.21 33.17
CA GLU A 24 -1.81 18.55 33.79
C GLU A 24 -0.44 19.23 33.71
N GLN A 25 0.65 18.46 33.81
CA GLN A 25 2.01 18.98 33.60
C GLN A 25 2.23 19.42 32.15
N GLY A 26 1.71 18.66 31.18
CA GLY A 26 1.74 19.02 29.75
C GLY A 26 1.00 20.33 29.48
N LEU A 27 -0.20 20.48 30.03
CA LEU A 27 -0.97 21.73 29.92
C LEU A 27 -0.24 22.92 30.53
N ALA A 28 0.39 22.75 31.70
CA ALA A 28 1.17 23.80 32.34
C ALA A 28 2.40 24.19 31.48
N ALA A 29 3.07 23.22 30.87
CA ALA A 29 4.19 23.44 29.97
C ALA A 29 3.75 24.16 28.66
N GLU A 30 2.61 23.80 28.09
CA GLU A 30 2.02 24.52 26.94
C GLU A 30 1.73 25.99 27.27
N GLN A 31 1.15 26.27 28.44
CA GLN A 31 0.90 27.65 28.91
C GLN A 31 2.19 28.44 29.11
N ALA A 32 3.25 27.77 29.56
CA ALA A 32 4.59 28.34 29.67
C ALA A 32 5.32 28.46 28.33
N CYS A 33 4.72 27.99 27.22
CA CYS A 33 5.33 27.89 25.89
C CYS A 33 6.59 27.00 25.85
N ASP A 34 6.77 26.10 26.82
CA ASP A 34 7.85 25.11 26.87
C ASP A 34 7.43 23.85 26.10
N ARG A 35 7.63 23.89 24.78
CA ARG A 35 7.19 22.84 23.86
C ARG A 35 7.88 21.48 24.13
N PRO A 36 9.21 21.40 24.35
CA PRO A 36 9.86 20.14 24.70
C PRO A 36 9.33 19.53 26.00
N ALA A 37 9.09 20.34 27.03
CA ALA A 37 8.52 19.85 28.28
C ALA A 37 7.08 19.36 28.10
N ALA A 38 6.28 20.04 27.27
CA ALA A 38 4.91 19.61 26.95
C ALA A 38 4.89 18.25 26.26
N VAL A 39 5.69 18.05 25.22
CA VAL A 39 5.81 16.75 24.52
C VAL A 39 6.20 15.65 25.51
N LYS A 40 7.23 15.87 26.33
CA LYS A 40 7.68 14.88 27.31
C LYS A 40 6.59 14.52 28.33
N ALA A 41 5.85 15.51 28.81
CA ALA A 41 4.76 15.29 29.77
C ALA A 41 3.60 14.54 29.12
N TYR A 42 3.20 14.89 27.90
CA TYR A 42 2.15 14.18 27.18
C TYR A 42 2.57 12.75 26.77
N GLN A 43 3.83 12.50 26.43
CA GLN A 43 4.36 11.14 26.21
C GLN A 43 4.25 10.29 27.47
N ALA A 44 4.61 10.85 28.63
CA ALA A 44 4.46 10.17 29.92
C ALA A 44 2.98 9.91 30.27
N ALA A 45 2.09 10.85 29.95
CA ALA A 45 0.65 10.68 30.13
C ALA A 45 0.09 9.57 29.23
N TYR A 46 0.49 9.56 27.95
CA TYR A 46 0.07 8.56 26.97
C TYR A 46 0.59 7.17 27.32
N THR A 47 1.83 7.06 27.81
CA THR A 47 2.38 5.78 28.30
C THR A 47 1.58 5.22 29.48
N ALA A 48 1.07 6.09 30.36
CA ALA A 48 0.27 5.67 31.52
C ALA A 48 -1.18 5.31 31.15
N ASN A 49 -1.76 5.94 30.11
CA ASN A 49 -3.09 5.63 29.60
C ASN A 49 -3.18 5.85 28.07
N PRO A 50 -2.84 4.83 27.26
CA PRO A 50 -2.86 4.94 25.79
C PRO A 50 -4.28 5.07 25.20
N ASP A 51 -5.30 4.61 25.94
CA ASP A 51 -6.69 4.56 25.47
C ASP A 51 -7.42 5.91 25.61
N ASP A 52 -6.80 6.90 26.25
CA ASP A 52 -7.39 8.23 26.42
C ASP A 52 -7.22 9.09 25.16
N ALA A 53 -8.34 9.29 24.46
CA ALA A 53 -8.38 10.04 23.21
C ALA A 53 -7.93 11.51 23.34
N GLU A 54 -8.14 12.17 24.49
CA GLU A 54 -7.69 13.55 24.68
C GLU A 54 -6.17 13.58 24.87
N ILE A 55 -5.60 12.64 25.63
CA ILE A 55 -4.15 12.52 25.81
C ILE A 55 -3.47 12.20 24.47
N CYS A 56 -4.03 11.26 23.70
CA CYS A 56 -3.61 10.94 22.32
C CYS A 56 -3.55 12.21 21.47
N PHE A 57 -4.66 12.97 21.44
CA PHE A 57 -4.76 14.19 20.64
C PHE A 57 -3.77 15.27 21.08
N ARG A 58 -3.59 15.49 22.39
CA ARG A 58 -2.64 16.49 22.89
C ARG A 58 -1.20 16.16 22.58
N LEU A 59 -0.83 14.88 22.67
CA LEU A 59 0.51 14.46 22.29
C LEU A 59 0.75 14.68 20.80
N ALA A 60 -0.21 14.27 19.95
CA ALA A 60 -0.12 14.48 18.50
C ALA A 60 0.02 15.97 18.16
N TYR A 61 -0.78 16.83 18.78
CA TYR A 61 -0.71 18.28 18.62
C TYR A 61 0.63 18.87 19.09
N ALA A 62 1.15 18.41 20.23
CA ALA A 62 2.43 18.88 20.74
C ALA A 62 3.59 18.50 19.81
N LEU A 63 3.57 17.29 19.23
CA LEU A 63 4.54 16.81 18.24
C LEU A 63 4.48 17.58 16.92
N ASP A 64 3.28 17.84 16.43
CA ASP A 64 3.01 18.68 15.25
C ASP A 64 3.63 20.09 15.42
N VAL A 65 3.39 20.72 16.58
CA VAL A 65 3.93 22.06 16.89
C VAL A 65 5.46 22.10 16.97
N VAL A 66 6.14 20.99 17.30
CA VAL A 66 7.61 20.91 17.30
C VAL A 66 8.20 20.42 15.97
N GLY A 67 7.36 20.04 15.00
CA GLY A 67 7.78 19.59 13.66
C GLY A 67 8.07 18.09 13.56
N GLU A 68 7.71 17.29 14.54
CA GLU A 68 7.82 15.82 14.49
C GLU A 68 6.60 15.24 13.74
N GLU A 69 6.51 15.57 12.45
CA GLU A 69 5.31 15.38 11.63
C GLU A 69 4.91 13.91 11.45
N ASP A 70 5.88 12.98 11.32
CA ASP A 70 5.57 11.57 11.10
C ASP A 70 4.99 10.89 12.36
N GLU A 71 5.53 11.20 13.54
CA GLU A 71 4.97 10.72 14.81
C GLU A 71 3.61 11.36 15.09
N ALA A 72 3.47 12.66 14.82
CA ALA A 72 2.20 13.36 14.96
C ALA A 72 1.12 12.76 14.05
N LEU A 73 1.44 12.49 12.79
CA LEU A 73 0.53 11.88 11.83
C LEU A 73 0.07 10.50 12.32
N HIS A 74 1.00 9.66 12.76
CA HIS A 74 0.68 8.34 13.28
C HIS A 74 -0.27 8.41 14.48
N LEU A 75 -0.01 9.30 15.43
CA LEU A 75 -0.88 9.46 16.60
C LEU A 75 -2.26 10.02 16.23
N TYR A 76 -2.35 10.99 15.32
CA TYR A 76 -3.64 11.45 14.82
C TYR A 76 -4.42 10.33 14.13
N GLU A 77 -3.75 9.42 13.39
CA GLU A 77 -4.38 8.22 12.80
C GLU A 77 -4.88 7.26 13.88
N GLU A 78 -4.17 7.09 14.99
CA GLU A 78 -4.66 6.30 16.13
C GLU A 78 -5.90 6.95 16.78
N CYS A 79 -5.90 8.28 16.98
CA CYS A 79 -7.01 8.96 17.66
C CYS A 79 -8.34 8.87 16.88
N ILE A 80 -8.32 8.56 15.57
CA ILE A 80 -9.53 8.40 14.74
C ILE A 80 -10.04 6.95 14.64
N LYS A 81 -9.33 5.98 15.21
CA LYS A 81 -9.78 4.56 15.24
C LYS A 81 -10.90 4.30 16.25
N ALA A 82 -11.10 5.21 17.20
CA ALA A 82 -12.16 5.10 18.20
C ALA A 82 -13.56 5.23 17.56
N ASP A 83 -14.57 4.59 18.16
CA ASP A 83 -15.99 4.65 17.72
C ASP A 83 -16.52 6.08 17.57
N LYS A 84 -16.00 7.01 18.39
CA LYS A 84 -16.27 8.44 18.33
C LYS A 84 -14.95 9.17 18.07
N PRO A 85 -14.55 9.37 16.80
CA PRO A 85 -13.27 9.98 16.49
C PRO A 85 -13.22 11.43 16.96
N HIS A 86 -12.05 11.85 17.43
CA HIS A 86 -11.85 13.22 17.90
C HIS A 86 -11.94 14.21 16.73
N LEU A 87 -12.90 15.14 16.76
CA LEU A 87 -13.17 16.03 15.62
C LEU A 87 -11.98 16.91 15.25
N ASN A 88 -11.23 17.41 16.24
CA ASN A 88 -10.05 18.22 15.95
C ASN A 88 -8.90 17.38 15.39
N ALA A 89 -8.80 16.09 15.75
CA ALA A 89 -7.81 15.18 15.16
C ALA A 89 -8.12 14.97 13.68
N LEU A 90 -9.39 14.75 13.33
CA LEU A 90 -9.83 14.65 11.93
C LEU A 90 -9.51 15.91 11.11
N ILE A 91 -9.66 17.10 11.70
CA ILE A 91 -9.34 18.36 11.03
C ILE A 91 -7.84 18.50 10.82
N ASN A 92 -7.03 18.28 11.85
CA ASN A 92 -5.58 18.43 11.75
C ASN A 92 -4.99 17.41 10.77
N LEU A 93 -5.45 16.17 10.83
CA LEU A 93 -5.05 15.10 9.91
C LEU A 93 -5.48 15.38 8.47
N ALA A 94 -6.61 16.06 8.24
CA ALA A 94 -6.98 16.53 6.91
C ALA A 94 -6.01 17.57 6.35
N ILE A 95 -5.55 18.50 7.18
CA ILE A 95 -4.55 19.52 6.78
C ILE A 95 -3.22 18.83 6.44
N MET A 96 -2.75 17.92 7.31
CA MET A 96 -1.51 17.17 7.05
C MET A 96 -1.57 16.34 5.76
N TYR A 97 -2.72 15.72 5.47
CA TYR A 97 -2.91 15.01 4.21
C TYR A 97 -2.98 15.96 3.00
N GLU A 98 -3.56 17.15 3.15
CA GLU A 98 -3.55 18.17 2.09
C GLU A 98 -2.12 18.63 1.78
N ASP A 99 -1.31 18.90 2.79
CA ASP A 99 0.11 19.29 2.65
C ASP A 99 0.94 18.20 1.97
N ARG A 100 0.60 16.92 2.21
CA ARG A 100 1.20 15.74 1.54
C ARG A 100 0.56 15.43 0.18
N ASN A 101 -0.36 16.26 -0.32
CA ASN A 101 -1.11 16.07 -1.56
C ASN A 101 -1.97 14.78 -1.59
N GLU A 102 -2.30 14.21 -0.45
CA GLU A 102 -3.17 13.04 -0.28
C GLU A 102 -4.65 13.48 -0.17
N LEU A 103 -5.12 14.23 -1.17
CA LEU A 103 -6.40 14.96 -1.14
C LEU A 103 -7.62 14.07 -0.86
N SER A 104 -7.62 12.81 -1.32
CA SER A 104 -8.72 11.87 -1.06
C SER A 104 -8.81 11.43 0.40
N LYS A 105 -7.68 11.32 1.10
CA LYS A 105 -7.70 11.04 2.55
C LYS A 105 -8.14 12.29 3.33
N ALA A 106 -7.66 13.47 2.93
CA ALA A 106 -8.10 14.75 3.51
C ALA A 106 -9.62 14.93 3.39
N GLU A 107 -10.18 14.69 2.20
CA GLU A 107 -11.62 14.76 1.95
C GLU A 107 -12.41 13.83 2.88
N ARG A 108 -11.95 12.58 3.02
CA ARG A 108 -12.60 11.58 3.90
C ARG A 108 -12.67 12.08 5.34
N CYS A 109 -11.60 12.64 5.88
CA CYS A 109 -11.56 13.15 7.25
C CYS A 109 -12.53 14.32 7.46
N ILE A 110 -12.53 15.30 6.56
CA ILE A 110 -13.44 16.44 6.65
C ILE A 110 -14.91 16.01 6.48
N ARG A 111 -15.20 15.03 5.62
CA ARG A 111 -16.56 14.47 5.48
C ARG A 111 -17.06 13.83 6.77
N GLN A 112 -16.20 13.16 7.54
CA GLN A 112 -16.58 12.62 8.86
C GLN A 112 -16.92 13.73 9.87
N VAL A 113 -16.16 14.83 9.86
CA VAL A 113 -16.47 16.01 10.68
C VAL A 113 -17.83 16.58 10.32
N LEU A 114 -18.12 16.74 9.03
CA LEU A 114 -19.40 17.27 8.54
C LEU A 114 -20.56 16.29 8.73
N ALA A 115 -20.32 14.99 8.75
CA ALA A 115 -21.35 14.00 9.10
C ALA A 115 -21.80 14.14 10.56
N THR A 116 -20.89 14.51 11.45
CA THR A 116 -21.18 14.74 12.88
C THR A 116 -21.74 16.15 13.13
N ASN A 117 -21.15 17.16 12.50
CA ASN A 117 -21.58 18.56 12.57
C ASN A 117 -21.62 19.19 11.17
N PRO A 118 -22.78 19.13 10.49
CA PRO A 118 -22.93 19.64 9.13
C PRO A 118 -22.66 21.13 8.97
N THR A 119 -22.75 21.90 10.06
CA THR A 119 -22.56 23.36 10.09
C THR A 119 -21.19 23.77 10.63
N HIS A 120 -20.23 22.84 10.72
CA HIS A 120 -18.91 23.13 11.27
C HIS A 120 -18.11 24.12 10.39
N PRO A 121 -17.85 25.37 10.83
CA PRO A 121 -17.38 26.44 9.95
C PRO A 121 -16.04 26.14 9.26
N ARG A 122 -15.05 25.63 10.01
CA ARG A 122 -13.73 25.28 9.45
C ARG A 122 -13.81 24.11 8.48
N ALA A 123 -14.65 23.11 8.79
CA ALA A 123 -14.76 21.92 7.95
C ALA A 123 -15.46 22.24 6.62
N SER A 124 -16.44 23.14 6.65
CA SER A 124 -17.09 23.64 5.43
C SER A 124 -16.18 24.49 4.54
N LEU A 125 -15.14 25.11 5.10
CA LEU A 125 -14.10 25.79 4.31
C LEU A 125 -13.13 24.77 3.73
N TYR A 126 -12.53 23.92 4.57
CA TYR A 126 -11.58 22.90 4.12
C TYR A 126 -12.13 21.97 3.05
N ILE A 127 -13.41 21.55 3.14
CA ILE A 127 -13.99 20.70 2.09
C ILE A 127 -14.05 21.40 0.73
N LYS A 128 -14.28 22.72 0.69
CA LYS A 128 -14.32 23.47 -0.57
C LYS A 128 -12.93 23.59 -1.16
N ASP A 129 -11.93 23.88 -0.31
CA ASP A 129 -10.54 24.00 -0.72
C ASP A 129 -10.01 22.65 -1.23
N ILE A 130 -10.24 21.56 -0.50
CA ILE A 130 -9.87 20.20 -0.93
C ILE A 130 -10.55 19.82 -2.26
N ILE A 131 -11.85 20.10 -2.42
CA ILE A 131 -12.57 19.81 -3.68
C ILE A 131 -12.00 20.65 -4.83
N ALA A 132 -11.68 21.92 -4.59
CA ALA A 132 -11.08 22.78 -5.60
C ALA A 132 -9.67 22.28 -5.99
N SER A 133 -8.84 21.92 -5.00
CA SER A 133 -7.52 21.33 -5.20
C SER A 133 -7.62 20.02 -5.99
N LYS A 134 -8.58 19.14 -5.67
CA LYS A 134 -8.86 17.94 -6.47
C LYS A 134 -9.27 18.29 -7.88
N ALA A 135 -10.21 19.22 -8.07
CA ALA A 135 -10.69 19.63 -9.38
C ALA A 135 -9.60 20.27 -10.27
N MET A 136 -8.53 20.84 -9.68
CA MET A 136 -7.37 21.34 -10.43
C MET A 136 -6.33 20.25 -10.75
N VAL A 137 -6.32 19.14 -10.01
CA VAL A 137 -5.36 18.03 -10.17
C VAL A 137 -5.91 16.92 -11.09
N ILE A 138 -7.23 16.86 -11.31
CA ILE A 138 -7.86 15.80 -12.11
C ILE A 138 -8.03 16.27 -13.56
N ASP A 139 -7.16 15.77 -14.44
CA ASP A 139 -7.57 15.41 -15.80
C ASP A 139 -8.73 14.40 -15.69
N ASP A 140 -9.93 14.93 -15.85
CA ASP A 140 -11.27 14.44 -15.46
C ASP A 140 -11.63 13.03 -15.97
N GLU A 141 -10.76 12.42 -16.77
CA GLU A 141 -10.89 11.10 -17.34
C GLU A 141 -10.29 9.99 -16.45
N ALA A 142 -9.20 10.24 -15.73
CA ALA A 142 -8.45 9.18 -15.04
C ALA A 142 -9.14 8.68 -13.77
N GLU A 143 -9.64 9.59 -12.92
CA GLU A 143 -10.34 9.21 -11.67
C GLU A 143 -11.74 8.68 -11.94
N LYS A 144 -12.49 9.27 -12.89
CA LYS A 144 -13.76 8.67 -13.36
C LYS A 144 -13.55 7.28 -13.97
N ARG A 145 -12.44 7.05 -14.67
CA ARG A 145 -12.08 5.72 -15.18
C ARG A 145 -11.77 4.79 -14.02
N ASN A 146 -11.06 5.24 -12.98
CA ASN A 146 -10.70 4.44 -11.82
C ASN A 146 -11.91 4.10 -10.92
N GLU A 147 -12.77 5.07 -10.62
CA GLU A 147 -14.02 4.87 -9.86
C GLU A 147 -14.97 3.91 -10.60
N LYS A 148 -15.16 4.10 -11.91
CA LYS A 148 -15.94 3.17 -12.74
C LYS A 148 -15.30 1.79 -12.78
N HIS A 149 -13.97 1.71 -12.80
CA HIS A 149 -13.25 0.45 -12.73
C HIS A 149 -13.48 -0.24 -11.38
N MET A 150 -13.39 0.48 -10.26
CA MET A 150 -13.59 -0.08 -8.92
C MET A 150 -15.01 -0.60 -8.72
N VAL A 151 -16.04 0.16 -9.11
CA VAL A 151 -17.44 -0.28 -9.02
C VAL A 151 -17.70 -1.53 -9.87
N LEU A 152 -17.05 -1.62 -11.03
CA LEU A 152 -17.14 -2.79 -11.90
C LEU A 152 -16.51 -4.05 -11.26
N LEU A 153 -15.42 -3.89 -10.49
CA LEU A 153 -14.75 -5.00 -9.79
C LEU A 153 -15.61 -5.58 -8.65
N ASP A 154 -16.42 -4.75 -7.98
CA ASP A 154 -17.33 -5.20 -6.91
C ASP A 154 -18.63 -5.84 -7.43
N THR A 155 -18.87 -5.80 -8.74
CA THR A 155 -20.07 -6.37 -9.34
C THR A 155 -20.10 -7.89 -9.14
N PRO A 156 -21.18 -8.46 -8.56
CA PRO A 156 -21.32 -9.90 -8.37
C PRO A 156 -21.27 -10.69 -9.68
N VAL A 157 -20.57 -11.83 -9.70
CA VAL A 157 -20.53 -12.71 -10.88
C VAL A 157 -21.91 -13.29 -11.25
N THR A 158 -22.89 -13.19 -10.35
CA THR A 158 -24.29 -13.59 -10.57
C THR A 158 -25.04 -12.67 -11.52
N ASP A 159 -24.62 -11.40 -11.60
CA ASP A 159 -25.31 -10.37 -12.38
C ASP A 159 -25.01 -10.48 -13.87
N PHE A 160 -24.08 -11.38 -14.23
CA PHE A 160 -23.70 -11.68 -15.60
C PHE A 160 -24.44 -12.90 -16.14
N GLU A 161 -24.69 -12.88 -17.46
CA GLU A 161 -25.33 -13.95 -18.22
C GLU A 161 -24.38 -15.15 -18.41
N LEU A 162 -24.10 -15.85 -17.32
CA LEU A 162 -23.32 -17.09 -17.31
C LEU A 162 -24.26 -18.30 -17.25
N SER A 163 -23.83 -19.42 -17.85
CA SER A 163 -24.60 -20.66 -17.74
C SER A 163 -24.67 -21.14 -16.29
N VAL A 164 -25.71 -21.91 -15.98
CA VAL A 164 -25.92 -22.49 -14.63
C VAL A 164 -24.71 -23.33 -14.19
N ARG A 165 -24.01 -23.98 -15.14
CA ARG A 165 -22.79 -24.75 -14.87
C ARG A 165 -21.63 -23.85 -14.45
N THR A 166 -21.38 -22.80 -15.22
CA THR A 166 -20.32 -21.82 -14.97
C THR A 166 -20.54 -21.10 -13.63
N ARG A 167 -21.77 -20.65 -13.33
CA ARG A 167 -22.11 -20.02 -12.05
C ARG A 167 -21.92 -20.95 -10.85
N ASN A 168 -22.32 -22.22 -10.99
CA ASN A 168 -22.13 -23.21 -9.93
C ASN A 168 -20.64 -23.56 -9.71
N ALA A 169 -19.83 -23.53 -10.77
CA ALA A 169 -18.39 -23.73 -10.68
C ALA A 169 -17.71 -22.55 -9.96
N LEU A 170 -18.02 -21.31 -10.35
CA LEU A 170 -17.51 -20.09 -9.70
C LEU A 170 -17.87 -20.05 -8.20
N ARG A 171 -19.12 -20.38 -7.86
CA ARG A 171 -19.56 -20.45 -6.46
C ARG A 171 -18.79 -21.49 -5.64
N LYS A 172 -18.46 -22.65 -6.23
CA LYS A 172 -17.65 -23.69 -5.55
C LYS A 172 -16.19 -23.27 -5.37
N MET A 173 -15.68 -22.41 -6.23
CA MET A 173 -14.35 -21.81 -6.13
C MET A 173 -14.33 -20.56 -5.23
N ASN A 174 -15.46 -20.23 -4.57
CA ASN A 174 -15.63 -19.04 -3.75
C ASN A 174 -15.36 -17.71 -4.49
N ILE A 175 -15.53 -17.70 -5.81
CA ILE A 175 -15.43 -16.49 -6.64
C ILE A 175 -16.80 -15.82 -6.64
N ARG A 176 -16.90 -14.63 -6.05
CA ARG A 176 -18.19 -13.94 -5.85
C ARG A 176 -18.29 -12.65 -6.64
N THR A 177 -17.20 -11.94 -6.81
CA THR A 177 -17.16 -10.68 -7.55
C THR A 177 -16.32 -10.79 -8.81
N LEU A 178 -16.46 -9.81 -9.69
CA LEU A 178 -15.60 -9.69 -10.86
C LEU A 178 -14.13 -9.51 -10.45
N GLY A 179 -13.86 -8.78 -9.37
CA GLY A 179 -12.53 -8.63 -8.78
C GLY A 179 -11.90 -9.95 -8.34
N ASP A 180 -12.68 -10.86 -7.75
CA ASP A 180 -12.21 -12.20 -7.39
C ASP A 180 -11.84 -13.01 -8.63
N LEU A 181 -12.64 -12.90 -9.69
CA LEU A 181 -12.43 -13.62 -10.95
C LEU A 181 -11.14 -13.18 -11.66
N LEU A 182 -10.80 -11.90 -11.57
CA LEU A 182 -9.59 -11.33 -12.18
C LEU A 182 -8.29 -11.71 -11.46
N LYS A 183 -8.39 -12.22 -10.23
CA LYS A 183 -7.26 -12.74 -9.46
C LYS A 183 -6.95 -14.20 -9.79
N VAL A 184 -7.83 -14.89 -10.52
CA VAL A 184 -7.66 -16.29 -10.88
C VAL A 184 -7.19 -16.40 -12.33
N THR A 185 -6.21 -17.28 -12.55
CA THR A 185 -5.64 -17.55 -13.87
C THR A 185 -6.43 -18.63 -14.62
N GLU A 186 -6.25 -18.68 -15.95
CA GLU A 186 -6.87 -19.72 -16.78
C GLU A 186 -6.44 -21.14 -16.37
N ALA A 187 -5.18 -21.30 -15.95
CA ALA A 187 -4.63 -22.56 -15.50
C ALA A 187 -5.32 -23.06 -14.22
N GLU A 188 -5.59 -22.15 -13.28
CA GLU A 188 -6.27 -22.46 -12.02
C GLU A 188 -7.73 -22.84 -12.26
N LEU A 189 -8.45 -22.12 -13.14
CA LEU A 189 -9.82 -22.50 -13.52
C LEU A 189 -9.88 -23.89 -14.18
N ARG A 190 -8.92 -24.21 -15.06
CA ARG A 190 -8.82 -25.52 -15.72
C ARG A 190 -8.47 -26.66 -14.78
N SER A 191 -7.78 -26.38 -13.68
CA SER A 191 -7.41 -27.39 -12.68
C SER A 191 -8.61 -27.91 -11.87
N PHE A 192 -9.74 -27.19 -11.90
CA PHE A 192 -10.86 -27.48 -11.02
C PHE A 192 -11.78 -28.60 -11.56
N LYS A 193 -12.15 -29.53 -10.67
CA LYS A 193 -13.00 -30.67 -11.02
C LYS A 193 -14.39 -30.20 -11.48
N ASN A 194 -14.76 -30.57 -12.71
CA ASN A 194 -16.00 -30.18 -13.43
C ASN A 194 -16.00 -28.78 -14.04
N PHE A 195 -14.83 -28.18 -14.26
CA PHE A 195 -14.70 -26.98 -15.09
C PHE A 195 -14.40 -27.41 -16.54
N GLY A 196 -15.28 -27.06 -17.48
CA GLY A 196 -15.16 -27.46 -18.89
C GLY A 196 -14.74 -26.31 -19.80
N ASP A 197 -14.25 -26.64 -21.00
CA ASP A 197 -13.81 -25.65 -21.98
C ASP A 197 -14.91 -24.63 -22.35
N ALA A 198 -16.17 -25.08 -22.41
CA ALA A 198 -17.31 -24.20 -22.64
C ALA A 198 -17.49 -23.14 -21.53
N SER A 199 -17.26 -23.50 -20.27
CA SER A 199 -17.36 -22.55 -19.14
C SER A 199 -16.20 -21.55 -19.12
N LEU A 200 -15.01 -21.96 -19.58
CA LEU A 200 -13.86 -21.07 -19.73
C LEU A 200 -14.13 -20.01 -20.80
N GLU A 201 -14.61 -20.43 -21.97
CA GLU A 201 -14.91 -19.50 -23.06
C GLU A 201 -16.08 -18.57 -22.73
N GLU A 202 -17.10 -19.03 -22.00
CA GLU A 202 -18.17 -18.17 -21.47
C GLU A 202 -17.61 -17.04 -20.56
N ILE A 203 -16.68 -17.38 -19.66
CA ILE A 203 -16.04 -16.41 -18.76
C ILE A 203 -15.16 -15.43 -19.54
N LYS A 204 -14.37 -15.92 -20.49
CA LYS A 204 -13.52 -15.07 -21.34
C LYS A 204 -14.34 -14.11 -22.17
N ALA A 205 -15.43 -14.58 -22.78
CA ALA A 205 -16.32 -13.75 -23.58
C ALA A 205 -16.96 -12.63 -22.74
N MET A 206 -17.42 -12.96 -21.52
CA MET A 206 -17.98 -11.99 -20.59
C MET A 206 -16.95 -10.91 -20.19
N LEU A 207 -15.73 -11.33 -19.82
CA LEU A 207 -14.66 -10.43 -19.44
C LEU A 207 -14.22 -9.53 -20.62
N ALA A 208 -14.10 -10.10 -21.81
CA ALA A 208 -13.75 -9.38 -23.03
C ALA A 208 -14.78 -8.30 -23.39
N GLN A 209 -16.08 -8.55 -23.17
CA GLN A 209 -17.15 -7.55 -23.38
C GLN A 209 -16.99 -6.31 -22.47
N LYS A 210 -16.30 -6.47 -21.34
CA LYS A 210 -15.99 -5.39 -20.39
C LYS A 210 -14.56 -4.86 -20.52
N GLY A 211 -13.79 -5.34 -21.50
CA GLY A 211 -12.39 -4.95 -21.69
C GLY A 211 -11.45 -5.49 -20.62
N LEU A 212 -11.82 -6.58 -19.94
CA LEU A 212 -11.06 -7.20 -18.85
C LEU A 212 -10.53 -8.58 -19.29
N ARG A 213 -9.49 -9.08 -18.62
CA ARG A 213 -8.92 -10.42 -18.84
C ARG A 213 -8.65 -11.16 -17.55
N LEU A 214 -8.74 -12.49 -17.59
CA LEU A 214 -8.36 -13.36 -16.47
C LEU A 214 -6.89 -13.15 -16.08
N GLY A 215 -6.61 -13.11 -14.78
CA GLY A 215 -5.25 -12.92 -14.24
C GLY A 215 -4.70 -11.49 -14.29
N GLN A 216 -5.42 -10.49 -14.84
CA GLN A 216 -4.88 -9.13 -14.95
C GLN A 216 -4.56 -8.46 -13.61
N SER A 217 -5.29 -8.80 -12.54
CA SER A 217 -5.03 -8.25 -11.20
C SER A 217 -3.75 -8.83 -10.59
N VAL A 218 -3.40 -10.07 -10.94
CA VAL A 218 -2.14 -10.71 -10.53
C VAL A 218 -0.97 -10.05 -11.24
N GLU A 219 -1.11 -9.77 -12.53
CA GLU A 219 -0.11 -9.07 -13.33
C GLU A 219 0.08 -7.61 -12.87
N GLN A 220 -1.00 -6.88 -12.57
CA GLN A 220 -0.93 -5.50 -12.05
C GLN A 220 -0.29 -5.44 -10.66
N HIS A 221 -0.58 -6.40 -9.78
CA HIS A 221 0.06 -6.46 -8.47
C HIS A 221 1.55 -6.81 -8.58
N GLN A 222 1.93 -7.72 -9.49
CA GLN A 222 3.34 -7.97 -9.82
C GLN A 222 4.03 -6.73 -10.40
N GLN A 223 3.34 -5.93 -11.22
CA GLN A 223 3.86 -4.69 -11.78
C GLN A 223 4.01 -3.59 -10.73
N ALA A 224 3.06 -3.43 -9.82
CA ALA A 224 3.13 -2.44 -8.73
C ALA A 224 4.22 -2.79 -7.70
N VAL A 225 4.36 -4.08 -7.35
CA VAL A 225 5.47 -4.56 -6.51
C VAL A 225 6.80 -4.35 -7.22
N LYS A 226 6.87 -4.59 -8.53
CA LYS A 226 8.05 -4.29 -9.35
C LYS A 226 8.38 -2.80 -9.27
N GLU A 227 7.42 -1.91 -9.49
CA GLU A 227 7.60 -0.45 -9.48
C GLU A 227 8.08 0.07 -8.11
N GLN A 228 7.50 -0.41 -7.00
CA GLN A 228 7.94 -0.07 -5.65
C GLN A 228 9.38 -0.52 -5.34
N VAL A 229 9.77 -1.71 -5.80
CA VAL A 229 11.13 -2.21 -5.58
C VAL A 229 12.13 -1.48 -6.50
N TYR A 230 11.73 -1.08 -7.71
CA TYR A 230 12.52 -0.19 -8.57
C TYR A 230 12.79 1.15 -7.89
N GLU A 231 11.79 1.75 -7.25
CA GLU A 231 11.92 3.03 -6.54
C GLU A 231 12.84 2.92 -5.31
N GLN A 232 12.75 1.82 -4.56
CA GLN A 232 13.66 1.50 -3.45
C GLN A 232 15.11 1.28 -3.92
N LEU A 233 15.30 0.61 -5.06
CA LEU A 233 16.63 0.39 -5.65
C LEU A 233 17.21 1.68 -6.24
N ALA A 234 16.39 2.52 -6.87
CA ALA A 234 16.78 3.82 -7.43
C ALA A 234 17.23 4.83 -6.35
N GLY A 235 16.69 4.73 -5.13
CA GLY A 235 17.17 5.54 -3.99
C GLY A 235 18.59 5.19 -3.52
N SER A 236 19.08 3.98 -3.84
CA SER A 236 20.42 3.51 -3.44
C SER A 236 21.48 3.71 -4.52
N HIS A 237 21.09 3.70 -5.80
CA HIS A 237 21.97 3.85 -6.95
C HIS A 237 21.33 4.89 -7.88
N GLY A 238 21.90 6.09 -7.95
CA GLY A 238 21.35 7.27 -8.66
C GLY A 238 21.16 7.16 -10.18
N ASP A 239 21.11 5.94 -10.74
CA ASP A 239 21.11 5.69 -12.19
C ASP A 239 19.82 4.97 -12.62
N ASN A 240 18.69 5.68 -12.60
CA ASN A 240 17.41 5.23 -13.16
C ASN A 240 17.56 4.85 -14.67
N GLU A 241 18.51 5.47 -15.37
CA GLU A 241 18.82 5.19 -16.77
C GLU A 241 19.47 3.80 -17.00
N MET A 242 20.16 3.23 -16.00
CA MET A 242 20.80 1.91 -16.11
C MET A 242 19.80 0.76 -15.95
N LEU A 243 18.81 0.90 -15.06
CA LEU A 243 17.83 -0.15 -14.77
C LEU A 243 16.86 -0.43 -15.94
N GLY A 244 16.64 0.57 -16.79
CA GLY A 244 15.82 0.46 -18.01
C GLY A 244 16.53 -0.17 -19.21
N ARG A 245 17.84 -0.43 -19.14
CA ARG A 245 18.58 -0.97 -20.29
C ARG A 245 18.17 -2.40 -20.62
N PRO A 246 18.00 -2.76 -21.90
CA PRO A 246 17.70 -4.13 -22.31
C PRO A 246 18.80 -5.12 -21.92
N ILE A 247 18.42 -6.35 -21.56
CA ILE A 247 19.39 -7.42 -21.25
C ILE A 247 20.27 -7.81 -22.45
N ALA A 248 19.91 -7.40 -23.66
CA ALA A 248 20.70 -7.62 -24.86
C ALA A 248 22.05 -6.89 -24.80
N ASP A 249 22.10 -5.75 -24.11
CA ASP A 249 23.28 -4.88 -24.01
C ASP A 249 24.31 -5.42 -23.01
N LEU A 250 23.90 -6.34 -22.13
CA LEU A 250 24.77 -7.00 -21.13
C LEU A 250 25.73 -8.03 -21.74
N ASN A 251 25.64 -8.30 -23.06
CA ASN A 251 26.47 -9.27 -23.78
C ASN A 251 26.54 -10.67 -23.12
N LEU A 252 25.44 -11.09 -22.47
CA LEU A 252 25.35 -12.38 -21.78
C LEU A 252 25.38 -13.57 -22.75
N SER A 253 25.83 -14.72 -22.26
CA SER A 253 25.83 -15.98 -22.99
C SER A 253 24.43 -16.37 -23.46
N VAL A 254 24.36 -17.14 -24.55
CA VAL A 254 23.09 -17.67 -25.08
C VAL A 254 22.32 -18.46 -24.03
N ARG A 255 23.02 -19.14 -23.11
CA ARG A 255 22.39 -19.90 -22.02
C ARG A 255 21.76 -18.96 -20.99
N ALA A 256 22.48 -17.95 -20.54
CA ALA A 256 21.97 -16.94 -19.61
C ALA A 256 20.77 -16.19 -20.21
N ARG A 257 20.87 -15.72 -21.46
CA ARG A 257 19.75 -15.04 -22.15
C ARG A 257 18.51 -15.92 -22.31
N LYS A 258 18.68 -17.19 -22.67
CA LYS A 258 17.55 -18.12 -22.80
C LYS A 258 16.87 -18.39 -21.46
N ALA A 259 17.63 -18.49 -20.37
CA ALA A 259 17.07 -18.66 -19.04
C ALA A 259 16.33 -17.40 -18.55
N LEU A 260 16.92 -16.23 -18.77
CA LEU A 260 16.29 -14.94 -18.47
C LEU A 260 14.99 -14.74 -19.27
N ALA A 261 14.98 -15.12 -20.55
CA ALA A 261 13.77 -15.09 -21.37
C ALA A 261 12.66 -16.01 -20.82
N LEU A 262 12.99 -17.17 -20.26
CA LEU A 262 12.02 -18.07 -19.61
C LEU A 262 11.45 -17.48 -18.31
N LEU A 263 12.20 -16.59 -17.66
CA LEU A 263 11.76 -15.85 -16.47
C LEU A 263 11.10 -14.52 -16.80
N ASN A 264 10.83 -14.27 -18.09
CA ASN A 264 10.27 -13.02 -18.60
C ASN A 264 11.09 -11.77 -18.20
N VAL A 265 12.40 -11.92 -18.13
CA VAL A 265 13.35 -10.85 -17.82
C VAL A 265 13.76 -10.18 -19.14
N SER A 266 13.54 -8.87 -19.23
CA SER A 266 13.71 -8.07 -20.44
C SER A 266 14.70 -6.91 -20.27
N CYS A 267 14.84 -6.37 -19.07
CA CYS A 267 15.79 -5.30 -18.74
C CYS A 267 16.65 -5.62 -17.52
N ILE A 268 17.66 -4.78 -17.26
CA ILE A 268 18.59 -4.95 -16.14
C ILE A 268 17.86 -4.96 -14.79
N GLY A 269 16.87 -4.08 -14.59
CA GLY A 269 16.12 -4.07 -13.35
C GLY A 269 15.28 -5.35 -13.13
N ASP A 270 14.82 -6.02 -14.19
CA ASP A 270 14.18 -7.34 -14.07
C ASP A 270 15.12 -8.40 -13.48
N ILE A 271 16.42 -8.30 -13.76
CA ILE A 271 17.44 -9.23 -13.26
C ILE A 271 17.71 -8.95 -11.78
N VAL A 272 17.87 -7.67 -11.41
CA VAL A 272 18.19 -7.24 -10.02
C VAL A 272 17.12 -7.71 -9.03
N LEU A 273 15.86 -7.79 -9.46
CA LEU A 273 14.75 -8.29 -8.64
C LEU A 273 14.77 -9.80 -8.38
N LYS A 274 15.56 -10.56 -9.15
CA LYS A 274 15.65 -12.01 -9.00
C LYS A 274 16.62 -12.38 -7.91
N THR A 275 16.25 -13.41 -7.17
CA THR A 275 17.14 -14.08 -6.23
C THR A 275 17.96 -15.15 -6.96
N GLU A 276 19.07 -15.54 -6.35
CA GLU A 276 19.90 -16.63 -6.88
C GLU A 276 19.13 -17.94 -6.99
N ALA A 277 18.24 -18.21 -6.02
CA ALA A 277 17.40 -19.40 -6.00
C ALA A 277 16.41 -19.43 -7.17
N GLU A 278 15.80 -18.30 -7.52
CA GLU A 278 14.88 -18.20 -8.66
C GLU A 278 15.59 -18.42 -9.99
N LEU A 279 16.81 -17.89 -10.14
CA LEU A 279 17.63 -18.12 -11.34
C LEU A 279 18.04 -19.59 -11.45
N MET A 280 18.48 -20.19 -10.34
CA MET A 280 18.90 -21.60 -10.28
C MET A 280 17.75 -22.60 -10.45
N GLY A 281 16.50 -22.17 -10.28
CA GLY A 281 15.30 -22.98 -10.53
C GLY A 281 14.99 -23.21 -12.01
N VAL A 282 15.63 -22.48 -12.93
CA VAL A 282 15.34 -22.57 -14.37
C VAL A 282 15.99 -23.80 -15.00
N LYS A 283 15.20 -24.57 -15.75
CA LYS A 283 15.69 -25.74 -16.49
C LYS A 283 16.81 -25.33 -17.47
N ASN A 284 17.98 -25.97 -17.35
CA ASN A 284 19.20 -25.69 -18.11
C ASN A 284 19.94 -24.39 -17.75
N PHE A 285 19.62 -23.76 -16.62
CA PHE A 285 20.45 -22.73 -16.01
C PHE A 285 21.45 -23.37 -15.04
N GLY A 286 22.62 -22.77 -14.87
CA GLY A 286 23.67 -23.32 -14.02
C GLY A 286 24.65 -22.28 -13.51
N MET A 287 25.55 -22.70 -12.63
CA MET A 287 26.45 -21.82 -11.87
C MET A 287 27.29 -20.87 -12.74
N THR A 288 27.70 -21.29 -13.94
CA THR A 288 28.47 -20.44 -14.84
C THR A 288 27.65 -19.26 -15.38
N SER A 289 26.37 -19.47 -15.67
CA SER A 289 25.45 -18.40 -16.08
C SER A 289 25.06 -17.49 -14.92
N LEU A 290 25.00 -18.03 -13.69
CA LEU A 290 24.77 -17.23 -12.49
C LEU A 290 25.96 -16.29 -12.20
N LEU A 291 27.18 -16.81 -12.27
CA LEU A 291 28.40 -16.01 -12.07
C LEU A 291 28.54 -14.93 -13.14
N GLU A 292 28.26 -15.27 -14.40
CA GLU A 292 28.26 -14.33 -15.52
C GLU A 292 27.26 -13.16 -15.28
N ILE A 293 26.05 -13.46 -14.81
CA ILE A 293 25.07 -12.43 -14.48
C ILE A 293 25.55 -11.56 -13.31
N LYS A 294 26.08 -12.16 -12.24
CA LYS A 294 26.59 -11.43 -11.08
C LYS A 294 27.77 -10.52 -11.43
N GLU A 295 28.70 -11.00 -12.25
CA GLU A 295 29.86 -10.22 -12.70
C GLU A 295 29.40 -9.00 -13.51
N LYS A 296 28.45 -9.19 -14.43
CA LYS A 296 27.88 -8.08 -15.20
C LYS A 296 27.09 -7.09 -14.36
N LEU A 297 26.32 -7.56 -13.38
CA LEU A 297 25.65 -6.66 -12.43
C LEU A 297 26.68 -5.89 -11.59
N ALA A 298 27.73 -6.55 -11.11
CA ALA A 298 28.78 -5.94 -10.29
C ALA A 298 29.61 -4.89 -11.05
N GLU A 299 29.87 -5.07 -12.35
CA GLU A 299 30.48 -4.04 -13.22
C GLU A 299 29.67 -2.73 -13.22
N MET A 300 28.37 -2.82 -12.97
CA MET A 300 27.44 -1.68 -12.94
C MET A 300 27.06 -1.29 -11.50
N GLY A 301 27.79 -1.78 -10.49
CA GLY A 301 27.53 -1.53 -9.08
C GLY A 301 26.30 -2.24 -8.51
N MET A 302 25.59 -3.04 -9.30
CA MET A 302 24.35 -3.70 -8.91
C MET A 302 24.57 -5.13 -8.40
N GLY A 303 23.64 -5.61 -7.57
CA GLY A 303 23.61 -6.99 -7.08
C GLY A 303 22.25 -7.64 -7.35
N LEU A 304 22.21 -8.97 -7.27
CA LEU A 304 20.92 -9.69 -7.20
C LEU A 304 20.26 -9.45 -5.86
N ARG A 305 18.93 -9.56 -5.80
CA ARG A 305 18.19 -9.52 -4.54
C ARG A 305 18.66 -10.65 -3.62
N THR A 306 19.20 -10.29 -2.46
CA THR A 306 19.48 -11.22 -1.36
C THR A 306 18.22 -11.41 -0.52
N LEU A 307 17.99 -12.64 -0.04
CA LEU A 307 16.91 -12.96 0.90
C LEU A 307 17.39 -12.87 2.36
N GLU A 308 18.40 -12.03 2.65
CA GLU A 308 18.85 -11.82 4.03
C GLU A 308 18.04 -10.69 4.67
N GLY A 309 17.09 -11.14 5.50
CA GLY A 309 16.16 -10.38 6.33
C GLY A 309 15.24 -11.37 7.03
#